data_AF-A0A556N6F5-F1
#
_entry.id   AF-A0A556N6F5-F1
#
_cell.length_a   1.000
_cell.length_b   1.000
_cell.length_c   1.000
_cell.angle_alpha   90.00
_cell.angle_beta   90.00
_cell.angle_gamma   90.00
#
_symmetry.space_group_name_H-M   'P 1'
#
loop_
_entity.id
_entity.type
_entity.pdbx_description
1 polymer ?
#
loop_
_entity_poly.entity_id
_entity_poly.type
_entity_poly.pdbx_seq_one_letter_code
_entity_poly.pdbx_strand_id
1 'polypeptide(L)'
;MKYSIPFILFLIAACSNVNDKQSNPNNEFRNIKVFKNKSAYSINIGDTIEIYHTTNSCCKYCQPNADKLRHLDFIGSKIVIPSKKGCDGCNWTSALMFVAKSQGVDTIKDAIIPPMSICKDTIKGLTNYIVRIK
;
A
#
# COMPACT_ATOMS: atom_id res chain seq x y z
N MET A 1 -32.31 -33.84 24.03
CA MET A 1 -32.00 -33.02 22.86
C MET A 1 -32.19 -31.55 23.21
N LYS A 2 -31.12 -30.78 23.37
CA LYS A 2 -31.16 -29.30 23.39
C LYS A 2 -29.92 -28.80 22.67
N TYR A 3 -30.16 -27.93 21.69
CA TYR A 3 -29.24 -27.54 20.63
C TYR A 3 -28.12 -26.62 21.13
N SER A 4 -26.92 -26.91 20.62
CA SER A 4 -25.73 -26.08 20.72
C SER A 4 -25.86 -24.89 19.76
N ILE A 5 -25.63 -23.68 20.25
CA ILE A 5 -25.44 -22.48 19.42
C ILE A 5 -23.97 -22.06 19.63
N PRO A 6 -23.09 -22.16 18.63
CA PRO A 6 -21.75 -21.62 18.79
C PRO A 6 -21.82 -20.10 18.63
N PHE A 7 -21.35 -19.42 19.67
CA PHE A 7 -21.08 -17.98 19.70
C PHE A 7 -20.01 -17.69 18.63
N ILE A 8 -20.40 -17.16 17.48
CA ILE A 8 -19.45 -16.72 16.44
C ILE A 8 -18.79 -15.44 16.93
N LEU A 9 -17.60 -15.57 17.47
CA LEU A 9 -16.72 -14.47 17.83
C LEU A 9 -16.21 -13.82 16.52
N PHE A 10 -16.83 -12.73 16.08
CA PHE A 10 -16.28 -11.88 15.03
C PHE A 10 -15.04 -11.16 15.58
N LEU A 11 -13.86 -11.74 15.38
CA LEU A 11 -12.59 -11.03 15.50
C LEU A 11 -12.47 -10.07 14.31
N ILE A 12 -12.96 -8.85 14.49
CA ILE A 12 -12.64 -7.72 13.61
C ILE A 12 -11.18 -7.38 13.91
N ALA A 13 -10.25 -8.01 13.20
CA ALA A 13 -8.87 -7.56 13.15
C ALA A 13 -8.83 -6.26 12.34
N ALA A 14 -9.14 -5.14 13.01
CA ALA A 14 -8.74 -3.83 12.52
C ALA A 14 -7.21 -3.80 12.47
N CYS A 15 -6.64 -3.41 11.33
CA CYS A 15 -5.23 -3.04 11.23
C CYS A 15 -5.04 -1.75 12.04
N SER A 16 -4.94 -1.89 13.35
CA SER A 16 -4.68 -0.80 14.26
C SER A 16 -3.23 -0.39 14.12
N ASN A 17 -2.98 0.81 13.58
CA ASN A 17 -1.69 1.50 13.68
C ASN A 17 -1.38 1.72 15.17
N VAL A 18 -0.70 0.77 15.79
CA VAL A 18 -0.14 0.97 17.13
C VAL A 18 1.18 1.71 16.94
N ASN A 19 1.18 2.94 17.45
CA ASN A 19 2.31 3.84 17.54
C ASN A 19 3.57 3.12 18.05
N ASP A 20 4.65 3.15 17.26
CA ASP A 20 6.02 2.95 17.74
C ASP A 20 6.37 4.07 18.72
N LYS A 21 6.01 3.91 19.98
CA LYS A 21 6.66 4.64 21.07
C LYS A 21 7.74 3.74 21.66
N GLN A 22 8.97 4.17 21.36
CA GLN A 22 10.11 4.30 22.28
C GLN A 22 11.39 3.65 21.72
N SER A 23 12.08 4.39 20.85
CA SER A 23 13.51 4.18 20.61
C SER A 23 14.28 5.47 20.88
N ASN A 24 15.36 5.29 21.65
CA ASN A 24 16.26 6.28 22.23
C ASN A 24 16.84 7.23 21.15
N PRO A 25 16.86 8.57 21.33
CA PRO A 25 17.31 9.49 20.31
C PRO A 25 18.83 9.64 20.35
N ASN A 26 19.57 8.66 19.81
CA ASN A 26 21.01 8.84 19.62
C ASN A 26 21.43 8.48 18.19
N ASN A 27 21.66 9.54 17.41
CA ASN A 27 22.63 9.64 16.32
C ASN A 27 22.54 8.68 15.12
N GLU A 28 21.38 8.59 14.46
CA GLU A 28 21.33 8.10 13.06
C GLU A 28 20.26 8.75 12.17
N PHE A 29 19.76 9.94 12.53
CA PHE A 29 18.81 10.69 11.68
C PHE A 29 19.56 11.63 10.73
N ARG A 30 20.37 11.09 9.81
CA ARG A 30 20.82 11.85 8.64
C ARG A 30 20.02 11.39 7.42
N ASN A 31 19.03 12.21 7.05
CA ASN A 31 18.19 12.12 5.84
C ASN A 31 17.20 10.95 5.76
N ILE A 32 16.18 10.93 6.63
CA ILE A 32 14.98 10.12 6.34
C ILE A 32 14.22 10.80 5.21
N LYS A 33 14.36 10.27 4.00
CA LYS A 33 13.55 10.67 2.85
C LYS A 33 12.10 10.26 3.13
N VAL A 34 11.25 11.21 3.47
CA VAL A 34 9.82 10.97 3.70
C VAL A 34 9.14 10.85 2.33
N PHE A 35 8.76 9.63 1.96
CA PHE A 35 7.99 9.37 0.75
C PHE A 35 6.51 9.62 1.03
N LYS A 36 5.90 10.56 0.28
CA LYS A 36 4.49 10.89 0.41
C LYS A 36 3.81 10.88 -0.95
N ASN A 37 2.76 10.06 -1.08
CA ASN A 37 1.93 10.04 -2.26
C ASN A 37 1.11 11.33 -2.37
N LYS A 38 0.93 11.80 -3.61
CA LYS A 38 -0.05 12.84 -3.95
C LYS A 38 -1.38 12.16 -4.25
N SER A 39 -2.49 12.84 -3.97
CA SER A 39 -3.83 12.38 -4.39
C SER A 39 -4.02 12.45 -5.90
N ALA A 40 -3.26 13.31 -6.58
CA ALA A 40 -3.29 13.46 -8.02
C ALA A 40 -1.89 13.68 -8.62
N TYR A 41 -1.67 13.10 -9.79
CA TYR A 41 -0.45 13.21 -10.60
C TYR A 41 -0.80 13.72 -12.00
N SER A 42 0.11 14.51 -12.58
CA SER A 42 0.08 14.89 -13.99
C SER A 42 1.43 14.49 -14.58
N ILE A 43 1.42 13.62 -15.59
CA ILE A 43 2.61 13.03 -16.22
C ILE A 43 2.45 12.99 -17.73
N ASN A 44 3.53 12.76 -18.46
CA ASN A 44 3.49 12.56 -19.91
C ASN A 44 3.51 11.06 -20.25
N ILE A 45 3.12 10.72 -21.47
CA ILE A 45 3.34 9.36 -22.01
C ILE A 45 4.83 8.98 -21.92
N GLY A 46 5.12 7.77 -21.45
CA GLY A 46 6.47 7.26 -21.21
C GLY A 46 7.01 7.51 -19.80
N ASP A 47 6.43 8.46 -19.05
CA ASP A 47 6.83 8.72 -17.67
C ASP A 47 6.46 7.54 -16.75
N THR A 48 7.27 7.35 -15.71
CA THR A 48 6.98 6.39 -14.64
C THR A 48 6.50 7.11 -13.38
N ILE A 49 5.48 6.57 -12.74
CA ILE A 49 5.03 6.99 -11.41
C ILE A 49 5.31 5.92 -10.37
N GLU A 50 5.59 6.37 -9.16
CA GLU A 50 5.85 5.53 -8.00
C GLU A 50 4.79 5.82 -6.93
N ILE A 51 4.05 4.80 -6.53
CA ILE A 51 3.11 4.85 -5.41
C ILE A 51 3.77 4.16 -4.21
N TYR A 52 4.09 4.94 -3.20
CA TYR A 52 4.87 4.54 -2.03
C TYR A 52 3.98 3.98 -0.92
N HIS A 53 4.51 2.98 -0.24
CA HIS A 53 3.77 2.10 0.64
C HIS A 53 4.65 1.67 1.80
N THR A 54 4.25 1.97 3.03
CA THR A 54 4.98 1.56 4.24
C THR A 54 4.17 0.53 5.02
N THR A 55 4.69 -0.68 5.15
CA THR A 55 4.04 -1.79 5.85
C THR A 55 5.07 -2.68 6.53
N ASN A 56 4.60 -3.64 7.32
CA ASN A 56 5.38 -4.74 7.85
C ASN A 56 4.75 -6.10 7.48
N SER A 57 5.26 -7.19 8.06
CA SER A 57 4.86 -8.56 7.75
C SER A 57 3.42 -8.90 8.11
N CYS A 58 2.72 -8.08 8.92
CA CYS A 58 1.34 -8.34 9.31
C CYS A 58 0.32 -8.00 8.21
N CYS A 59 0.72 -7.28 7.17
CA CYS A 59 -0.17 -6.81 6.11
C CYS A 59 0.46 -6.89 4.72
N LYS A 60 -0.39 -6.86 3.69
CA LYS A 60 -0.01 -6.72 2.29
C LYS A 60 -0.79 -5.58 1.65
N TYR A 61 -0.19 -4.95 0.65
CA TYR A 61 -0.90 -4.02 -0.22
C TYR A 61 -1.67 -4.76 -1.30
N CYS A 62 -2.87 -4.29 -1.57
CA CYS A 62 -3.80 -4.81 -2.55
C CYS A 62 -4.22 -3.70 -3.49
N GLN A 63 -4.10 -3.96 -4.79
CA GLN A 63 -4.51 -3.07 -5.86
C GLN A 63 -5.65 -3.72 -6.67
N PRO A 64 -6.92 -3.56 -6.26
CA PRO A 64 -8.03 -4.34 -6.81
C PRO A 64 -8.46 -3.94 -8.23
N ASN A 65 -7.83 -2.94 -8.82
CA ASN A 65 -8.14 -2.47 -10.17
C ASN A 65 -6.91 -2.43 -11.08
N ALA A 66 -5.83 -3.13 -10.74
CA ALA A 66 -4.62 -3.20 -11.56
C ALA A 66 -4.92 -3.67 -13.00
N ASP A 67 -5.86 -4.60 -13.16
CA ASP A 67 -6.35 -5.15 -14.43
C ASP A 67 -7.30 -4.22 -15.21
N LYS A 68 -7.72 -3.10 -14.60
CA LYS A 68 -8.70 -2.15 -15.18
C LYS A 68 -8.07 -0.83 -15.62
N LEU A 69 -6.78 -0.63 -15.36
CA LEU A 69 -6.03 0.53 -15.83
C LEU A 69 -5.91 0.46 -17.35
N ARG A 70 -6.21 1.56 -18.06
CA ARG A 70 -6.23 1.60 -19.52
C ARG A 70 -5.05 2.36 -20.11
N HIS A 71 -4.49 3.26 -19.34
CA HIS A 71 -3.48 4.23 -19.75
C HIS A 71 -2.16 4.03 -18.99
N LEU A 72 -2.19 3.28 -17.89
CA LEU A 72 -1.05 2.89 -17.08
C LEU A 72 -0.82 1.38 -17.12
N ASP A 73 0.44 0.98 -17.28
CA ASP A 73 0.86 -0.41 -17.09
C ASP A 73 1.65 -0.53 -15.79
N PHE A 74 1.34 -1.56 -14.99
CA PHE A 74 2.17 -1.95 -13.85
C PHE A 74 3.47 -2.59 -14.34
N ILE A 75 4.60 -2.04 -13.92
CA ILE A 75 5.94 -2.51 -14.35
C ILE A 75 6.74 -3.16 -13.22
N GLY A 76 6.16 -3.29 -12.03
CA GLY A 76 6.77 -4.00 -10.90
C GLY A 76 6.79 -3.17 -9.62
N SER A 77 7.52 -3.69 -8.63
CA SER A 77 7.71 -3.02 -7.35
C SER A 77 9.17 -3.07 -6.91
N LYS A 78 9.57 -2.12 -6.05
CA LYS A 78 10.90 -2.08 -5.45
C LYS A 78 10.83 -1.68 -3.98
N ILE A 79 11.76 -2.18 -3.18
CA ILE A 79 11.97 -1.70 -1.81
C ILE A 79 12.80 -0.41 -1.89
N VAL A 80 12.29 0.68 -1.31
CA VAL A 80 12.97 1.99 -1.26
C VAL A 80 13.56 2.29 0.11
N ILE A 81 12.98 1.73 1.17
CA ILE A 81 13.54 1.71 2.52
C ILE A 81 13.43 0.27 3.03
N PRO A 82 14.53 -0.47 3.18
CA PRO A 82 14.49 -1.84 3.70
C PRO A 82 14.12 -1.84 5.18
N SER A 83 13.59 -2.97 5.66
CA SER A 83 13.43 -3.19 7.10
C SER A 83 14.81 -3.23 7.79
N LYS A 84 14.83 -2.86 9.06
CA LYS A 84 16.05 -2.93 9.88
C LYS A 84 16.55 -4.38 9.94
N LYS A 85 17.85 -4.58 9.71
CA LYS A 85 18.46 -5.92 9.75
C LYS A 85 18.27 -6.56 11.14
N GLY A 86 17.84 -7.82 11.16
CA GLY A 86 17.58 -8.57 12.39
C GLY A 86 16.32 -8.12 13.14
N CYS A 87 15.43 -7.37 12.49
CA CYS A 87 14.14 -6.99 13.06
C CYS A 87 13.00 -7.67 12.30
N ASP A 88 12.54 -8.80 12.82
CA ASP A 88 11.36 -9.49 12.31
C ASP A 88 10.12 -8.65 12.60
N GLY A 89 9.33 -8.38 11.56
CA GLY A 89 8.12 -7.54 11.68
C GLY A 89 8.37 -6.04 11.67
N CYS A 90 9.60 -5.56 11.46
CA CYS A 90 9.84 -4.14 11.23
C CYS A 90 9.20 -3.65 9.93
N ASN A 91 8.83 -2.38 9.92
CA ASN A 91 8.34 -1.71 8.72
C ASN A 91 9.42 -1.62 7.63
N TRP A 92 8.98 -1.69 6.38
CA TRP A 92 9.74 -1.33 5.19
C TRP A 92 8.87 -0.42 4.32
N THR A 93 9.50 0.32 3.41
CA THR A 93 8.80 1.10 2.39
C THR A 93 9.10 0.52 1.01
N SER A 94 8.06 0.23 0.24
CA SER A 94 8.14 -0.14 -1.18
C SER A 94 7.46 0.90 -2.07
N ALA A 95 7.78 0.85 -3.35
CA ALA A 95 7.11 1.61 -4.40
C ALA A 95 6.50 0.63 -5.41
N LEU A 96 5.21 0.80 -5.72
CA LEU A 96 4.58 0.23 -6.90
C LEU A 96 4.84 1.16 -8.08
N MET A 97 5.31 0.61 -9.20
CA MET A 97 5.75 1.39 -10.35
C MET A 97 4.79 1.19 -11.52
N PHE A 98 4.40 2.30 -12.16
CA PHE A 98 3.55 2.29 -13.35
C PHE A 98 4.14 3.16 -14.43
N VAL A 99 4.04 2.74 -15.69
CA VAL A 99 4.44 3.52 -16.86
C VAL A 99 3.21 4.03 -17.61
N ALA A 100 3.24 5.29 -18.02
CA ALA A 100 2.21 5.89 -18.86
C ALA A 100 2.33 5.42 -20.31
N LYS A 101 1.27 4.81 -20.85
CA LYS A 101 1.23 4.22 -22.21
C LYS A 101 0.46 5.07 -23.21
N SER A 102 -0.59 5.75 -22.77
CA SER A 102 -1.45 6.54 -23.66
C SER A 102 -2.07 7.72 -22.92
N GLN A 103 -2.48 8.74 -23.66
CA GLN A 103 -3.17 9.91 -23.10
C GLN A 103 -4.51 9.49 -22.49
N GLY A 104 -4.82 10.02 -21.31
CA GLY A 104 -6.07 9.70 -20.61
C GLY A 104 -5.99 9.92 -19.11
N VAL A 105 -6.95 9.34 -18.39
CA VAL A 105 -7.02 9.41 -16.93
C VAL A 105 -7.27 8.02 -16.39
N ASP A 106 -6.36 7.58 -15.53
CA ASP A 106 -6.53 6.38 -14.72
C ASP A 106 -6.61 6.76 -13.23
N THR A 107 -7.25 5.91 -12.44
CA THR A 107 -7.22 6.01 -10.98
C THR A 107 -6.66 4.74 -10.41
N ILE A 108 -5.48 4.80 -9.81
CA ILE A 108 -4.95 3.66 -9.05
C ILE A 108 -5.69 3.60 -7.73
N LYS A 109 -6.17 2.41 -7.35
CA LYS A 109 -6.81 2.18 -6.06
C LYS A 109 -5.97 1.19 -5.28
N ASP A 110 -5.62 1.55 -4.05
CA ASP A 110 -4.82 0.69 -3.16
C ASP A 110 -5.43 0.60 -1.77
N ALA A 111 -5.28 -0.56 -1.13
CA ALA A 111 -5.63 -0.77 0.28
C ALA A 111 -4.60 -1.65 0.97
N ILE A 112 -4.40 -1.44 2.27
CA ILE A 112 -3.66 -2.35 3.12
C ILE A 112 -4.62 -3.41 3.68
N ILE A 113 -4.30 -4.69 3.49
CA ILE A 113 -5.14 -5.80 3.91
C ILE A 113 -4.33 -6.90 4.62
N PRO A 114 -4.98 -7.73 5.45
CA PRO A 114 -4.35 -8.94 5.97
C PRO A 114 -3.89 -9.90 4.85
N PRO A 115 -2.82 -10.69 5.05
CA PRO A 115 -2.24 -11.56 4.04
C PRO A 115 -3.22 -12.55 3.39
N MET A 116 -4.24 -13.01 4.12
CA MET A 116 -5.25 -13.95 3.64
C MET A 116 -6.55 -13.29 3.15
N SER A 117 -6.65 -11.97 3.22
CA SER A 117 -7.84 -11.27 2.73
C SER A 117 -7.88 -11.23 1.20
N ILE A 118 -9.10 -11.30 0.67
CA ILE A 118 -9.35 -11.23 -0.77
C ILE A 118 -9.20 -9.77 -1.21
N CYS A 119 -8.44 -9.54 -2.29
CA CYS A 119 -8.29 -8.22 -2.91
C CYS A 119 -9.50 -7.90 -3.80
N LYS A 120 -10.33 -6.93 -3.41
CA LYS A 120 -11.59 -6.54 -4.07
C LYS A 120 -11.79 -5.04 -4.05
N ASP A 121 -12.48 -4.51 -5.05
CA ASP A 121 -12.74 -3.06 -5.20
C ASP A 121 -13.78 -2.51 -4.21
N THR A 122 -14.28 -3.35 -3.29
CA THR A 122 -15.25 -3.00 -2.25
C THR A 122 -14.66 -2.98 -0.84
N ILE A 123 -13.34 -3.15 -0.72
CA ILE A 123 -12.64 -3.14 0.57
C ILE A 123 -12.74 -1.74 1.21
N LYS A 124 -12.94 -1.70 2.53
CA LYS A 124 -12.86 -0.45 3.31
C LYS A 124 -11.41 0.03 3.39
N GLY A 125 -11.19 1.34 3.30
CA GLY A 125 -9.85 1.93 3.38
C GLY A 125 -9.10 2.00 2.05
N LEU A 126 -9.82 1.89 0.92
CA LEU A 126 -9.26 2.18 -0.40
C LEU A 126 -8.81 3.65 -0.48
N THR A 127 -7.57 3.82 -0.91
CA THR A 127 -6.98 5.11 -1.27
C THR A 127 -6.94 5.23 -2.77
N ASN A 128 -7.34 6.40 -3.29
CA ASN A 128 -7.40 6.66 -4.72
C ASN A 128 -6.29 7.64 -5.12
N TYR A 129 -5.56 7.31 -6.18
CA TYR A 129 -4.54 8.15 -6.79
C TYR A 129 -4.93 8.43 -8.24
N ILE A 130 -5.32 9.68 -8.54
CA ILE A 130 -5.76 10.07 -9.88
C ILE A 130 -4.55 10.44 -10.72
N VAL A 131 -4.36 9.78 -11.86
CA VAL A 131 -3.22 10.00 -12.75
C VAL A 131 -3.73 10.54 -14.08
N ARG A 132 -3.35 11.77 -14.40
CA ARG A 132 -3.66 12.43 -15.67
C ARG A 132 -2.45 12.35 -16.58
N ILE A 133 -2.60 11.68 -17.72
CA ILE A 133 -1.54 11.48 -18.71
C ILE A 133 -1.80 12.43 -19.87
N LYS A 134 -0.77 13.22 -20.20
CA LYS A 134 -0.77 14.21 -21.29
C LYS A 134 0.14 13.77 -22.43
#